data_AF-A0A9D9R5G4-F1
#
_entry.id   AF-A0A9D9R5G4-F1
#
_cell.length_a   1.000
_cell.length_b   1.000
_cell.length_c   1.000
_cell.angle_alpha   90.00
_cell.angle_beta   90.00
_cell.angle_gamma   90.00
#
_symmetry.space_group_name_H-M   'P 1'
#
loop_
_entity.id
_entity.type
_entity.pdbx_description
1 polymer ?
#
loop_
_entity_poly.entity_id
_entity_poly.type
_entity_poly.pdbx_seq_one_letter_code
_entity_poly.pdbx_strand_id
1 'polypeptide(L)' 'AFIAVAADDNLGFTPHSIRLFERWTAAKHPSELHVYENGSHGFGMRKNNTSSDNWTVDFENWLKVRKFL' A
#
# COMPACT_ATOMS: atom_id res chain seq x y z
N ALA A 1 -1.94 9.68 -3.43
CA ALA A 1 -2.54 8.54 -2.72
C ALA A 1 -1.44 7.59 -2.29
N PHE A 2 -1.50 7.07 -1.07
CA PHE A 2 -0.68 5.94 -0.64
C PHE A 2 -1.57 4.70 -0.64
N ILE A 3 -1.13 3.62 -1.28
CA ILE A 3 -1.90 2.39 -1.44
C ILE A 3 -1.03 1.22 -0.96
N ALA A 4 -1.56 0.41 -0.06
CA ALA A 4 -0.92 -0.80 0.46
C ALA A 4 -1.86 -1.99 0.26
N VAL A 5 -1.33 -3.10 -0.26
CA VAL A 5 -2.08 -4.34 -0.47
C VAL A 5 -1.16 -5.55 -0.31
N ALA A 6 -1.71 -6.68 0.13
CA ALA A 6 -0.99 -7.95 0.16
C ALA A 6 -1.26 -8.75 -1.11
N ALA A 7 -0.24 -9.36 -1.70
CA ALA A 7 -0.34 -10.16 -2.92
C ALA A 7 -1.18 -11.42 -2.70
N ASP A 8 -1.14 -11.97 -1.48
CA ASP A 8 -1.93 -13.09 -0.98
C ASP A 8 -3.31 -12.69 -0.42
N ASP A 9 -3.79 -11.46 -0.69
CA ASP A 9 -5.15 -11.05 -0.31
C ASP A 9 -6.18 -11.99 -0.96
N ASN A 10 -6.87 -12.76 -0.12
CA ASN A 10 -7.81 -13.81 -0.51
C ASN A 10 -9.13 -13.27 -1.08
N LEU A 11 -9.38 -11.95 -1.01
CA LEU A 11 -10.49 -11.28 -1.69
C LEU A 11 -10.07 -10.71 -3.06
N GLY A 12 -8.81 -10.86 -3.45
CA GLY A 12 -8.33 -10.52 -4.79
C GLY A 12 -8.20 -9.02 -5.04
N PHE A 13 -7.89 -8.22 -4.03
CA PHE A 13 -7.77 -6.76 -4.18
C PHE A 13 -6.51 -6.27 -4.90
N THR A 14 -5.49 -7.12 -5.11
CA THR A 14 -4.22 -6.73 -5.76
C THR A 14 -4.42 -6.07 -7.13
N PRO A 15 -5.18 -6.65 -8.09
CA PRO A 15 -5.45 -6.00 -9.38
C PRO A 15 -6.26 -4.70 -9.25
N HIS A 16 -7.11 -4.57 -8.22
CA HIS A 16 -7.87 -3.34 -7.98
C HIS A 16 -6.97 -2.21 -7.48
N SER A 17 -6.04 -2.52 -6.57
CA SER A 17 -5.05 -1.57 -6.05
C SER A 17 -4.09 -1.09 -7.15
N ILE A 18 -3.63 -1.98 -8.03
CA ILE A 18 -2.81 -1.62 -9.20
C ILE A 18 -3.59 -0.65 -10.11
N ARG A 19 -4.85 -0.98 -10.44
CA ARG A 19 -5.69 -0.12 -11.30
C ARG A 19 -5.97 1.24 -10.66
N LEU A 20 -6.10 1.31 -9.34
CA LEU A 20 -6.25 2.57 -8.62
C LEU A 20 -4.98 3.42 -8.73
N PHE A 21 -3.80 2.82 -8.53
CA PHE A 21 -2.51 3.49 -8.72
C PHE A 21 -2.33 4.03 -10.15
N GLU A 22 -2.65 3.22 -11.16
CA GLU A 22 -2.60 3.62 -12.57
C GLU A 22 -3.48 4.85 -12.84
N ARG A 23 -4.71 4.88 -12.29
CA ARG A 23 -5.64 6.01 -12.45
C ARG A 23 -5.13 7.29 -11.77
N TRP A 24 -4.60 7.19 -10.55
CA TRP A 24 -4.01 8.34 -9.86
C TRP A 24 -2.81 8.91 -10.64
N THR A 25 -1.94 8.02 -11.14
CA THR A 25 -0.76 8.40 -11.91
C THR A 25 -1.15 9.02 -13.26
N ALA A 26 -2.12 8.45 -13.97
CA ALA A 26 -2.62 8.99 -15.24
C ALA A 26 -3.25 10.38 -15.07
N ALA A 27 -3.88 10.65 -13.92
CA ALA A 27 -4.39 11.96 -13.54
C ALA A 27 -3.28 12.95 -13.09
N LYS A 28 -2.00 12.58 -13.19
CA LYS A 28 -0.82 13.37 -12.77
C LYS A 28 -0.85 13.74 -11.29
N HIS A 29 -1.53 12.95 -10.47
CA HIS A 29 -1.51 13.12 -9.03
C HIS A 29 -0.41 12.25 -8.41
N PRO A 30 0.28 12.74 -7.38
CA PRO A 30 1.29 11.96 -6.67
C PRO A 30 0.69 10.70 -6.04
N SER A 31 1.22 9.53 -6.38
CA SER A 31 0.80 8.25 -5.84
C SER A 31 1.96 7.30 -5.60
N GLU A 32 1.81 6.43 -4.60
CA GLU A 32 2.75 5.36 -4.26
C GLU A 32 1.95 4.09 -3.97
N LEU A 33 2.43 2.95 -4.47
CA LEU A 33 1.82 1.64 -4.30
C LEU A 33 2.85 0.68 -3.71
N HIS A 34 2.49 0.04 -2.60
CA HIS A 34 3.20 -1.07 -2.01
C HIS A 34 2.38 -2.35 -2.16
N VAL A 35 2.98 -3.35 -2.81
CA VAL A 35 2.45 -4.71 -2.88
C VAL A 35 3.35 -5.60 -2.05
N TYR A 36 2.88 -5.99 -0.87
CA TYR A 36 3.61 -6.89 0.02
C TYR A 36 3.35 -8.33 -0.38
N GLU A 37 4.35 -9.20 -0.27
CA GLU A 37 4.19 -10.62 -0.63
C GLU A 37 3.10 -11.31 0.20
N ASN A 38 3.12 -11.10 1.52
CA ASN A 38 2.26 -11.79 2.48
C ASN A 38 1.65 -10.81 3.50
N GLY A 39 0.39 -11.05 3.87
CA GLY A 39 -0.36 -10.30 4.88
C GLY A 39 -1.82 -10.72 4.98
N SER A 40 -2.36 -11.33 3.91
CA SER A 40 -3.78 -11.65 3.76
C SER A 40 -4.68 -10.40 3.77
N HIS A 41 -5.98 -10.60 3.55
CA HIS A 41 -6.93 -9.52 3.64
C HIS A 41 -7.00 -8.95 5.06
N GLY A 42 -6.94 -7.62 5.16
CA GLY A 42 -7.10 -6.93 6.44
C GLY A 42 -5.93 -7.12 7.42
N PHE A 43 -4.68 -7.22 6.92
CA PHE A 43 -3.49 -7.32 7.78
C PHE A 43 -3.41 -6.21 8.84
N GLY A 44 -3.85 -4.99 8.50
CA GLY A 44 -3.98 -3.89 9.44
C GLY A 44 -2.69 -3.60 10.22
N MET A 45 -2.80 -3.41 11.53
CA MET A 45 -1.65 -3.19 12.44
C MET A 45 -1.24 -4.46 13.20
N ARG A 46 -1.80 -5.61 12.85
CA ARG A 46 -1.46 -6.87 13.53
C ARG A 46 -0.08 -7.30 13.06
N LYS A 47 0.78 -7.68 14.01
CA LYS A 47 2.09 -8.24 13.70
C LYS A 47 1.89 -9.65 13.15
N ASN A 48 2.10 -9.81 11.85
CA ASN A 48 1.98 -11.09 11.15
C ASN A 48 3.36 -11.70 10.81
N ASN A 49 4.45 -11.04 11.23
CA ASN A 49 5.84 -11.40 10.90
C ASN A 49 6.08 -11.43 9.38
N THR A 50 5.43 -10.54 8.65
CA THR A 50 5.58 -10.35 7.20
C THR A 50 6.09 -8.94 6.91
N SER A 51 6.50 -8.67 5.66
CA SER A 51 6.94 -7.32 5.27
C SER A 51 5.82 -6.28 5.39
N SER A 52 4.55 -6.68 5.26
CA SER A 52 3.40 -5.78 5.43
C SER A 52 3.32 -5.15 6.80
N ASP A 53 3.94 -5.73 7.84
CA ASP A 53 3.99 -5.13 9.18
C ASP A 53 4.63 -3.72 9.18
N ASN A 54 5.41 -3.38 8.15
CA ASN A 54 6.09 -2.08 8.03
C ASN A 54 5.30 -1.02 7.24
N TRP A 55 4.07 -1.30 6.81
CA TRP A 55 3.34 -0.39 5.91
C TRP A 55 3.13 1.02 6.50
N THR A 56 3.04 1.16 7.82
CA THR A 56 2.94 2.47 8.48
C THR A 56 4.24 3.25 8.46
N VAL A 57 5.38 2.56 8.52
CA VAL A 57 6.71 3.18 8.37
C VAL A 57 6.89 3.65 6.93
N ASP A 58 6.49 2.84 5.96
CA ASP A 58 6.48 3.21 4.54
C ASP A 58 5.58 4.43 4.30
N PHE A 59 4.38 4.44 4.91
CA PHE A 59 3.47 5.58 4.85
C PHE A 59 4.05 6.85 5.51
N GLU A 60 4.70 6.73 6.66
CA GLU A 60 5.36 7.85 7.33
C GLU A 60 6.48 8.44 6.46
N ASN A 61 7.30 7.58 5.86
CA ASN A 61 8.35 8.00 4.93
C ASN A 61 7.76 8.75 3.73
N TRP A 62 6.65 8.26 3.18
CA TRP A 62 5.93 8.96 2.11
C TRP A 62 5.45 10.34 2.57
N LEU A 63 4.83 10.45 3.74
CA LEU A 63 4.37 11.73 4.29
C LEU A 63 5.51 12.74 4.48
N LYS A 64 6.67 12.29 4.97
CA LYS A 64 7.88 13.13 5.13
C LYS A 64 8.37 13.67 3.79
N VAL A 65 8.51 12.82 2.77
CA VAL A 65 8.91 13.25 1.40
C VAL A 65 7.89 14.25 0.83
N ARG A 66 6.62 14.06 1.16
CA ARG A 66 5.50 14.93 0.74
C ARG A 66 5.34 16.19 1.59
N LYS A 67 6.16 16.37 2.65
CA LYS A 67 6.13 17.50 3.59
C LYS A 67 4.79 17.66 4.32
N PHE A 68 4.19 16.52 4.68
CA PHE A 68 3.01 16.46 5.54
C PHE A 68 3.35 16.08 7.00
N LEU A 69 4.62 15.71 7.24
CA LEU A 69 5.26 15.46 8.53
C LEU A 69 6.68 16.06 8.52
#